data_AF-A0A329LTX4-F1
#
_entry.id   AF-A0A329LTX4-F1
#
_cell.length_a   1.000
_cell.length_b   1.000
_cell.length_c   1.000
_cell.angle_alpha   90.00
_cell.angle_beta   90.00
_cell.angle_gamma   90.00
#
_symmetry.space_group_name_H-M   'P 1'
#
loop_
_entity.id
_entity.type
_entity.pdbx_description
1 polymer ?
#
loop_
_entity_poly.entity_id
_entity_poly.type
_entity_poly.pdbx_seq_one_letter_code
_entity_poly.pdbx_strand_id
1 'polypeptide(L)'
;MTAPVIVYTSVGCPRCHEVKRQLKEWNVAYEERNVTESEEYFKELQSNRIFGTPATFIGSKVVLGYQEAKLQQALEAIGAFGSANESSAPQAADAASADSEAAKAEEATGAVSDTGSSEEKDELFQPVDESILSRVYDFVVIGGGPAGASAAVYASRGRLDTLVIDKAPTAGTLATTHKIANYPGVRGELTGLELLKEMQWQAKDFGTTFVQTNVLGVDFSDPAVKKLQVPEGTIQARTVFIAVGAKAPSSSIIGENEFVGRGVSYCSTCDAAFFQDRTVVVAGDNDEALQEAEALAKFCREVKVLMPTAIVRGEYDLERLEAKPNVTIYKKYRVKQINGDHSVNEVVIQDDKRQEQVWSIDGVFLYLSGLKPGTSFLKDAVRLDEEGYVRVDDQLRTSVAGVYAGGDSRRTIVKQAVISAADGCIAALGAERHIHHRENIRAQYA
;
A
#
# COMPACT_ATOMS: atom_id res chain seq x y z
N MET A 1 -20.99 -35.50 -14.31
CA MET A 1 -21.65 -34.32 -13.70
C MET A 1 -20.53 -33.41 -13.24
N THR A 2 -20.47 -32.18 -13.73
CA THR A 2 -19.51 -31.17 -13.28
C THR A 2 -19.75 -30.88 -11.79
N ALA A 3 -18.68 -30.69 -11.01
CA ALA A 3 -18.82 -30.34 -9.60
C ALA A 3 -19.59 -29.01 -9.48
N PRO A 4 -20.52 -28.86 -8.52
CA PRO A 4 -21.29 -27.64 -8.37
C PRO A 4 -20.36 -26.47 -7.99
N VAL A 5 -20.54 -25.34 -8.66
CA VAL A 5 -19.91 -24.07 -8.30
C VAL A 5 -20.84 -23.36 -7.33
N ILE A 6 -20.38 -23.12 -6.10
CA ILE A 6 -21.18 -22.45 -5.06
C ILE A 6 -20.48 -21.13 -4.73
N VAL A 7 -21.19 -20.02 -4.85
CA VAL A 7 -20.68 -18.67 -4.54
C VAL A 7 -21.37 -18.17 -3.29
N TYR A 8 -20.62 -18.08 -2.19
CA TYR A 8 -21.10 -17.40 -1.00
C TYR A 8 -20.98 -15.90 -1.18
N THR A 9 -22.08 -15.19 -0.98
CA THR A 9 -22.18 -13.73 -1.16
C THR A 9 -22.72 -13.06 0.10
N SER A 10 -22.60 -11.74 0.18
CA SER A 10 -23.25 -10.92 1.19
C SER A 10 -23.87 -9.69 0.54
N VAL A 11 -24.90 -9.12 1.17
CA VAL A 11 -25.57 -7.92 0.68
C VAL A 11 -24.59 -6.75 0.67
N GLY A 12 -24.47 -6.06 -0.46
CA GLY A 12 -23.61 -4.88 -0.61
C GLY A 12 -22.13 -5.17 -0.88
N CYS A 13 -21.74 -6.43 -1.10
CA CYS A 13 -20.37 -6.84 -1.41
C CYS A 13 -20.00 -6.60 -2.90
N PRO A 14 -19.13 -5.61 -3.24
CA PRO A 14 -18.81 -5.29 -4.64
C PRO A 14 -18.09 -6.44 -5.36
N ARG A 15 -17.18 -7.12 -4.65
CA ARG A 15 -16.45 -8.29 -5.18
C ARG A 15 -17.36 -9.48 -5.47
N CYS A 16 -18.48 -9.60 -4.74
CA CYS A 16 -19.48 -10.63 -5.00
C CYS A 16 -20.19 -10.37 -6.34
N HIS A 17 -20.39 -9.11 -6.72
CA HIS A 17 -20.89 -8.75 -8.05
C HIS A 17 -19.86 -9.07 -9.14
N GLU A 18 -18.57 -8.83 -8.91
CA GLU A 18 -17.50 -9.17 -9.86
C GLU A 18 -17.44 -10.68 -10.15
N VAL A 19 -17.42 -11.52 -9.10
CA VAL A 19 -17.45 -12.99 -9.28
C VAL A 19 -18.69 -13.43 -10.06
N LYS A 20 -19.87 -12.95 -9.69
CA LYS A 20 -21.13 -13.31 -10.36
C LYS A 20 -21.16 -12.87 -11.82
N ARG A 21 -20.68 -11.64 -12.09
CA ARG A 21 -20.56 -11.12 -13.46
C ARG A 21 -19.61 -11.98 -14.28
N GLN A 22 -18.43 -12.31 -13.73
CA GLN A 22 -17.43 -13.09 -14.42
C GLN A 22 -17.90 -14.52 -14.73
N LEU A 23 -18.53 -15.19 -13.76
CA LEU A 23 -19.12 -16.52 -13.98
C LEU A 23 -20.22 -16.49 -15.05
N LYS A 24 -21.01 -15.42 -15.09
CA LYS A 24 -22.02 -15.21 -16.13
C LYS A 24 -21.40 -14.98 -17.50
N GLU A 25 -20.33 -14.19 -17.60
CA GLU A 25 -19.57 -13.97 -18.84
C GLU A 25 -18.95 -15.26 -19.38
N TRP A 26 -18.45 -16.11 -18.48
CA TRP A 26 -17.88 -17.43 -18.84
C TRP A 26 -18.94 -18.52 -19.05
N ASN A 27 -20.23 -18.18 -18.95
CA ASN A 27 -21.35 -19.10 -19.07
C ASN A 27 -21.24 -20.31 -18.11
N VAL A 28 -20.76 -20.06 -16.88
CA VAL A 28 -20.61 -21.05 -15.82
C VAL A 28 -21.82 -20.98 -14.89
N ALA A 29 -22.55 -22.09 -14.77
CA ALA A 29 -23.65 -22.20 -13.81
C ALA A 29 -23.13 -22.25 -12.37
N TYR A 30 -23.76 -21.50 -11.48
CA TYR A 30 -23.42 -21.47 -10.05
C TYR A 30 -24.65 -21.35 -9.15
N GLU A 31 -24.53 -21.83 -7.92
CA GLU A 31 -25.47 -21.63 -6.82
C GLU A 31 -25.01 -20.42 -5.99
N GLU A 32 -25.86 -19.43 -5.79
CA GLU A 32 -25.59 -18.32 -4.88
C GLU A 32 -26.08 -18.66 -3.47
N ARG A 33 -25.19 -18.52 -2.47
CA ARG A 33 -25.52 -18.67 -1.04
C ARG A 33 -25.26 -17.36 -0.31
N ASN A 34 -26.31 -16.55 -0.11
CA ASN A 34 -26.18 -15.26 0.55
C ASN A 34 -26.15 -15.41 2.08
N VAL A 35 -25.00 -15.12 2.69
CA VAL A 35 -24.78 -15.28 4.14
C VAL A 35 -25.37 -14.13 4.96
N THR A 36 -25.72 -13.01 4.35
CA THR A 36 -26.46 -11.93 5.03
C THR A 36 -27.93 -12.29 5.19
N GLU A 37 -28.47 -13.06 4.25
CA GLU A 37 -29.89 -13.45 4.21
C GLU A 37 -30.16 -14.80 4.90
N SER A 38 -29.12 -15.62 5.12
CA SER A 38 -29.24 -16.96 5.71
C SER A 38 -28.18 -17.21 6.79
N GLU A 39 -28.64 -17.39 8.03
CA GLU A 39 -27.79 -17.77 9.17
C GLU A 39 -27.17 -19.17 8.99
N GLU A 40 -27.84 -20.06 8.26
CA GLU A 40 -27.34 -21.39 7.93
C GLU A 40 -26.10 -21.31 7.04
N TYR A 41 -26.15 -20.53 5.96
CA TYR A 41 -25.00 -20.32 5.07
C TYR A 41 -23.87 -19.58 5.76
N PHE A 42 -24.19 -18.66 6.67
CA PHE A 42 -23.18 -18.01 7.51
C PHE A 42 -22.44 -19.02 8.40
N LYS A 43 -23.17 -19.92 9.09
CA LYS A 43 -22.57 -20.98 9.92
C LYS A 43 -21.79 -21.99 9.09
N GLU A 44 -22.29 -22.35 7.89
CA GLU A 44 -21.59 -23.24 6.97
C GLU A 44 -20.24 -22.63 6.55
N LEU A 45 -20.21 -21.34 6.20
CA LEU A 45 -18.99 -20.62 5.85
C LEU A 45 -18.00 -20.56 7.04
N GLN A 46 -18.48 -20.27 8.25
CA GLN A 46 -17.66 -20.27 9.47
C GLN A 46 -17.12 -21.66 9.84
N SER A 47 -17.88 -22.73 9.62
CA SER A 47 -17.44 -24.11 9.88
C SER A 47 -16.26 -24.51 8.98
N ASN A 48 -16.19 -23.92 7.78
CA ASN A 48 -15.05 -24.01 6.86
C ASN A 48 -13.94 -23.00 7.19
N ARG A 49 -14.02 -22.29 8.33
CA ARG A 49 -13.09 -21.25 8.79
C ARG A 49 -12.93 -20.09 7.79
N ILE A 50 -13.98 -19.79 7.04
CA ILE A 50 -14.02 -18.66 6.11
C ILE A 50 -14.94 -17.59 6.71
N PHE A 51 -14.46 -16.36 6.79
CA PHE A 51 -15.14 -15.27 7.48
C PHE A 51 -15.47 -14.09 6.55
N GLY A 52 -15.27 -14.24 5.24
CA GLY A 52 -15.48 -13.18 4.25
C GLY A 52 -16.10 -13.71 2.94
N THR A 53 -16.77 -12.82 2.24
CA THR A 53 -17.38 -13.07 0.92
C THR A 53 -16.78 -12.12 -0.13
N PRO A 54 -16.67 -12.51 -1.41
CA PRO A 54 -17.15 -13.77 -1.96
C PRO A 54 -16.23 -14.94 -1.61
N ALA A 55 -16.81 -16.13 -1.44
CA ALA A 55 -16.07 -17.37 -1.37
C ALA A 55 -16.67 -18.35 -2.38
N THR A 56 -15.88 -18.73 -3.38
CA THR A 56 -16.35 -19.60 -4.47
C THR A 56 -15.79 -21.00 -4.27
N PHE A 57 -16.68 -21.95 -4.00
CA PHE A 57 -16.37 -23.37 -3.89
C PHE A 57 -16.54 -24.03 -5.25
N ILE A 58 -15.48 -24.70 -5.70
CA ILE A 58 -15.40 -25.38 -7.00
C ILE A 58 -14.91 -26.80 -6.70
N GLY A 59 -15.86 -27.72 -6.47
CA GLY A 59 -15.52 -29.04 -5.94
C GLY A 59 -14.82 -28.94 -4.58
N SER A 60 -13.57 -29.43 -4.49
CA SER A 60 -12.75 -29.35 -3.28
C SER A 60 -11.90 -28.07 -3.17
N LYS A 61 -11.89 -27.22 -4.20
CA LYS A 61 -11.13 -25.96 -4.21
C LYS A 61 -12.00 -24.81 -3.74
N VAL A 62 -11.38 -23.87 -3.02
CA VAL A 62 -12.02 -22.63 -2.60
C VAL A 62 -11.23 -21.44 -3.13
N VAL A 63 -11.91 -20.52 -3.79
CA VAL A 63 -11.36 -19.23 -4.23
C VAL A 63 -11.97 -18.13 -3.38
N LEU A 64 -11.16 -17.50 -2.53
CA LEU A 64 -11.58 -16.40 -1.66
C LEU A 64 -11.38 -15.05 -2.35
N GLY A 65 -12.38 -14.18 -2.24
CA GLY A 65 -12.41 -12.90 -2.96
C GLY A 65 -12.64 -13.07 -4.46
N TYR A 66 -12.48 -11.97 -5.21
CA TYR A 66 -12.45 -12.00 -6.67
C TYR A 66 -10.99 -12.13 -7.15
N GLN A 67 -10.64 -13.29 -7.70
CA GLN A 67 -9.32 -13.59 -8.26
C GLN A 67 -9.50 -14.30 -9.61
N GLU A 68 -9.63 -13.53 -10.68
CA GLU A 68 -9.99 -14.02 -12.03
C GLU A 68 -9.13 -15.21 -12.49
N ALA A 69 -7.81 -15.10 -12.46
CA ALA A 69 -6.91 -16.18 -12.90
C ALA A 69 -7.06 -17.47 -12.08
N LYS A 70 -7.27 -17.37 -10.76
CA LYS A 70 -7.46 -18.56 -9.89
C LYS A 70 -8.86 -19.16 -10.08
N LEU A 71 -9.86 -18.32 -10.30
CA LEU A 71 -11.21 -18.75 -10.60
C LEU A 71 -11.23 -19.52 -11.93
N GLN A 72 -10.59 -18.98 -12.97
CA GLN A 72 -10.43 -19.65 -14.25
C GLN A 72 -9.70 -20.99 -14.11
N GLN A 73 -8.54 -21.01 -13.48
CA GLN A 73 -7.76 -22.25 -13.28
C GLN A 73 -8.54 -23.32 -12.51
N ALA A 74 -9.34 -22.92 -11.50
CA ALA A 74 -10.16 -23.85 -10.73
C ALA A 74 -11.32 -24.42 -11.56
N LEU A 75 -11.93 -23.60 -12.42
CA LEU A 75 -13.02 -24.00 -13.31
C LEU A 75 -12.54 -24.89 -14.47
N GLU A 76 -11.35 -24.62 -15.01
CA GLU A 76 -10.70 -25.47 -16.03
C GLU A 76 -10.46 -26.87 -15.48
N ALA A 77 -10.00 -26.96 -14.22
CA ALA A 77 -9.72 -28.23 -13.56
C ALA A 77 -10.95 -29.14 -13.39
N ILE A 78 -12.17 -28.59 -13.44
CA ILE A 78 -13.42 -29.35 -13.36
C ILE A 78 -14.18 -29.40 -14.69
N GLY A 79 -13.61 -28.86 -15.77
CA GLY A 79 -14.25 -28.77 -17.08
C GLY A 79 -15.54 -27.95 -17.06
N ALA A 80 -15.59 -26.87 -16.26
CA ALA A 80 -16.80 -26.07 -16.09
C ALA A 80 -17.06 -25.06 -17.23
N PHE A 81 -16.09 -24.83 -18.11
CA PHE A 81 -16.28 -23.99 -19.28
C PHE A 81 -17.14 -24.72 -20.31
N GLY A 82 -18.25 -24.11 -20.71
CA GLY A 82 -19.07 -24.62 -21.80
C GLY A 82 -18.24 -24.74 -23.08
N SER A 83 -18.57 -25.72 -23.93
CA SER A 83 -17.90 -25.93 -25.22
C SER A 83 -18.11 -24.72 -26.16
N ALA A 84 -17.27 -23.70 -26.04
CA ALA A 84 -17.08 -22.66 -27.06
C ALA A 84 -15.80 -21.85 -26.76
N ASN A 85 -14.94 -21.78 -27.79
CA ASN A 85 -13.76 -20.94 -27.98
C ASN A 85 -12.47 -21.28 -27.23
N GLU A 86 -11.69 -22.14 -27.90
CA GLU A 86 -10.24 -22.01 -27.96
C GLU A 86 -9.81 -20.71 -28.69
N SER A 87 -8.59 -20.28 -28.35
CA SER A 87 -7.79 -19.16 -28.88
C SER A 87 -7.94 -17.83 -28.13
N SER A 88 -6.87 -17.13 -27.76
CA SER A 88 -5.54 -17.09 -28.38
C SER A 88 -4.44 -16.68 -27.40
N ALA A 89 -3.35 -17.45 -27.36
CA ALA A 89 -2.02 -16.95 -27.01
C ALA A 89 -1.36 -16.35 -28.27
N PRO A 90 -0.58 -15.26 -28.20
CA PRO A 90 0.12 -14.75 -29.38
C PRO A 90 1.51 -15.39 -29.52
N GLN A 91 1.74 -16.02 -30.69
CA GLN A 91 3.07 -16.32 -31.22
C GLN A 91 3.54 -15.18 -32.13
N ALA A 92 4.86 -14.97 -32.12
CA ALA A 92 5.58 -13.98 -32.90
C ALA A 92 5.97 -14.47 -34.31
N ALA A 93 6.27 -13.48 -35.17
CA ALA A 93 7.21 -13.44 -36.29
C ALA A 93 6.65 -13.33 -37.74
N ASP A 94 7.08 -12.21 -38.35
CA ASP A 94 7.59 -11.99 -39.71
C ASP A 94 6.69 -11.80 -40.95
N ALA A 95 6.68 -10.52 -41.36
CA ALA A 95 7.26 -9.97 -42.60
C ALA A 95 6.44 -9.83 -43.91
N ALA A 96 6.51 -8.59 -44.42
CA ALA A 96 6.42 -8.14 -45.83
C ALA A 96 5.04 -8.22 -46.52
N SER A 97 4.58 -7.30 -47.38
CA SER A 97 5.03 -6.00 -47.89
C SER A 97 3.94 -5.44 -48.83
N ALA A 98 3.88 -4.10 -48.94
CA ALA A 98 3.54 -3.28 -50.11
C ALA A 98 2.09 -3.17 -50.66
N ASP A 99 1.63 -1.92 -50.60
CA ASP A 99 1.02 -1.07 -51.66
C ASP A 99 -0.32 -1.45 -52.33
N SER A 100 -1.33 -0.57 -52.15
CA SER A 100 -1.67 0.43 -53.18
C SER A 100 -2.87 1.32 -52.77
N GLU A 101 -2.73 2.60 -53.08
CA GLU A 101 -3.73 3.66 -52.98
C GLU A 101 -4.84 3.52 -54.04
N ALA A 102 -6.08 3.89 -53.69
CA ALA A 102 -7.01 4.53 -54.63
C ALA A 102 -8.12 5.28 -53.88
N ALA A 103 -8.52 6.42 -54.44
CA ALA A 103 -9.24 7.51 -53.80
C ALA A 103 -10.75 7.58 -54.13
N LYS A 104 -11.50 8.20 -53.19
CA LYS A 104 -12.69 9.09 -53.32
C LYS A 104 -13.87 8.69 -54.24
N ALA A 105 -15.09 8.60 -53.68
CA ALA A 105 -16.03 9.73 -53.56
C ALA A 105 -17.43 9.30 -53.04
N GLU A 106 -17.95 10.12 -52.13
CA GLU A 106 -19.31 10.41 -51.66
C GLU A 106 -20.55 9.69 -52.28
N GLU A 107 -21.43 9.20 -51.39
CA GLU A 107 -22.84 9.61 -51.43
C GLU A 107 -23.49 9.50 -50.03
N ALA A 108 -24.25 10.52 -49.66
CA ALA A 108 -24.83 10.74 -48.35
C ALA A 108 -26.24 10.13 -48.23
N THR A 109 -26.47 9.29 -47.23
CA THR A 109 -27.81 9.08 -46.65
C THR A 109 -27.68 8.76 -45.16
N GLY A 110 -28.36 9.54 -44.34
CA GLY A 110 -28.26 9.51 -42.89
C GLY A 110 -28.67 8.18 -42.25
N ALA A 111 -27.87 7.77 -41.27
CA ALA A 111 -28.27 6.83 -40.23
C ALA A 111 -27.57 7.28 -38.94
N VAL A 112 -28.36 7.41 -37.88
CA VAL A 112 -27.91 7.67 -36.52
C VAL A 112 -27.10 6.46 -36.08
N SER A 113 -25.78 6.60 -36.00
CA SER A 113 -24.88 5.59 -35.44
C SER A 113 -24.38 6.07 -34.09
N ASP A 114 -24.94 5.44 -33.06
CA ASP A 114 -24.33 5.10 -31.78
C ASP A 114 -22.79 5.14 -31.84
N THR A 115 -22.21 6.26 -31.44
CA THR A 115 -20.76 6.36 -31.22
C THR A 115 -20.48 5.70 -29.89
N GLY A 116 -20.03 4.45 -29.95
CA GLY A 116 -19.44 3.75 -28.83
C GLY A 116 -18.39 4.63 -28.17
N SER A 117 -18.68 5.06 -26.95
CA SER A 117 -17.67 5.53 -26.02
C SER A 117 -16.79 4.33 -25.70
N SER A 118 -15.60 4.29 -26.27
CA SER A 118 -14.49 3.59 -25.65
C SER A 118 -14.35 4.17 -24.25
N GLU A 119 -14.74 3.41 -23.23
CA GLU A 119 -14.39 3.70 -21.85
C GLU A 119 -12.86 3.73 -21.78
N GLU A 120 -12.25 4.92 -21.88
CA GLU A 120 -10.90 5.13 -21.40
C GLU A 120 -10.93 4.70 -19.93
N LYS A 121 -10.30 3.57 -19.63
CA LYS A 121 -10.05 3.17 -18.25
C LYS A 121 -9.27 4.33 -17.64
N ASP A 122 -9.91 5.06 -16.74
CA ASP A 122 -9.29 6.20 -16.05
C ASP A 122 -8.15 5.63 -15.18
N GLU A 123 -6.95 5.61 -15.77
CA GLU A 123 -5.75 5.16 -15.09
C GLU A 123 -5.23 6.31 -14.24
N LEU A 124 -5.23 6.09 -12.92
CA LEU A 124 -4.83 7.11 -11.96
C LEU A 124 -3.41 7.61 -12.25
N PHE A 125 -2.47 6.70 -12.51
CA PHE A 125 -1.07 7.01 -12.82
C PHE A 125 -0.81 6.84 -14.31
N GLN A 126 -0.26 7.86 -14.95
CA GLN A 126 0.14 7.82 -16.36
C GLN A 126 1.69 7.77 -16.51
N PRO A 127 2.21 7.31 -17.66
CA PRO A 127 3.64 7.41 -17.94
C PRO A 127 4.09 8.88 -18.05
N VAL A 128 5.40 9.11 -17.94
CA VAL A 128 5.99 10.43 -18.21
C VAL A 128 6.14 10.62 -19.72
N ASP A 129 5.62 11.72 -20.24
CA ASP A 129 5.75 12.13 -21.64
C ASP A 129 6.26 13.59 -21.78
N GLU A 130 6.36 14.08 -23.01
CA GLU A 130 6.83 15.44 -23.30
C GLU A 130 5.93 16.54 -22.69
N SER A 131 4.62 16.28 -22.55
CA SER A 131 3.69 17.22 -21.91
C SER A 131 3.99 17.37 -20.41
N ILE A 132 4.46 16.30 -19.77
CA ILE A 132 4.90 16.34 -18.37
C ILE A 132 6.23 17.09 -18.22
N LEU A 133 7.17 16.85 -19.14
CA LEU A 133 8.54 17.38 -19.04
C LEU A 133 8.66 18.86 -19.45
N SER A 134 7.79 19.34 -20.33
CA SER A 134 7.84 20.72 -20.86
C SER A 134 7.25 21.78 -19.92
N ARG A 135 6.66 21.37 -18.79
CA ARG A 135 5.98 22.26 -17.83
C ARG A 135 6.84 22.56 -16.62
N VAL A 136 6.62 23.74 -16.04
CA VAL A 136 7.11 24.08 -14.69
C VAL A 136 5.91 24.02 -13.75
N TYR A 137 5.83 22.98 -12.95
CA TYR A 137 4.75 22.80 -11.98
C TYR A 137 4.89 23.79 -10.83
N ASP A 138 3.76 24.18 -10.26
CA ASP A 138 3.76 24.97 -9.03
C ASP A 138 4.25 24.10 -7.87
N PHE A 139 3.76 22.85 -7.79
CA PHE A 139 4.04 21.93 -6.70
C PHE A 139 4.27 20.50 -7.19
N VAL A 140 5.45 19.95 -6.90
CA VAL A 140 5.77 18.55 -7.18
C VAL A 140 5.89 17.77 -5.87
N VAL A 141 5.16 16.67 -5.78
CA VAL A 141 5.20 15.74 -4.65
C VAL A 141 5.98 14.48 -5.05
N ILE A 142 6.98 14.10 -4.26
CA ILE A 142 7.74 12.86 -4.45
C ILE A 142 7.24 11.82 -3.45
N GLY A 143 6.46 10.86 -3.91
CA GLY A 143 5.80 9.82 -3.13
C GLY A 143 4.29 10.03 -3.06
N GLY A 144 3.52 9.04 -3.50
CA GLY A 144 2.06 9.05 -3.58
C GLY A 144 1.35 8.40 -2.39
N GLY A 145 2.03 8.20 -1.25
CA GLY A 145 1.45 7.71 0.01
C GLY A 145 0.51 8.73 0.68
N PRO A 146 0.04 8.50 1.92
CA PRO A 146 -0.94 9.37 2.59
C PRO A 146 -0.52 10.84 2.70
N ALA A 147 0.77 11.09 2.96
CA ALA A 147 1.31 12.45 2.98
C ALA A 147 1.22 13.10 1.60
N GLY A 148 1.64 12.40 0.55
CA GLY A 148 1.64 12.95 -0.80
C GLY A 148 0.24 13.14 -1.38
N ALA A 149 -0.64 12.15 -1.20
CA ALA A 149 -2.03 12.23 -1.64
C ALA A 149 -2.77 13.38 -0.95
N SER A 150 -2.63 13.51 0.38
CA SER A 150 -3.19 14.66 1.11
C SER A 150 -2.63 16.00 0.62
N ALA A 151 -1.31 16.10 0.42
CA ALA A 151 -0.70 17.31 -0.12
C ALA A 151 -1.28 17.69 -1.49
N ALA A 152 -1.47 16.69 -2.36
CA ALA A 152 -2.02 16.88 -3.69
C ALA A 152 -3.48 17.37 -3.68
N VAL A 153 -4.32 16.82 -2.79
CA VAL A 153 -5.70 17.31 -2.57
C VAL A 153 -5.69 18.80 -2.23
N TYR A 154 -4.88 19.21 -1.25
CA TYR A 154 -4.86 20.61 -0.80
C TYR A 154 -4.27 21.55 -1.84
N ALA A 155 -3.18 21.17 -2.49
CA ALA A 155 -2.52 21.97 -3.52
C ALA A 155 -3.43 22.19 -4.74
N SER A 156 -4.07 21.13 -5.23
CA SER A 156 -4.96 21.22 -6.40
C SER A 156 -6.24 22.00 -6.10
N ARG A 157 -6.80 21.86 -4.89
CA ARG A 157 -7.91 22.72 -4.42
C ARG A 157 -7.51 24.19 -4.34
N GLY A 158 -6.25 24.46 -4.02
CA GLY A 158 -5.63 25.80 -4.08
C GLY A 158 -5.34 26.28 -5.49
N ARG A 159 -5.66 25.50 -6.53
CA ARG A 159 -5.37 25.76 -7.95
C ARG A 159 -3.89 25.83 -8.29
N LEU A 160 -3.04 25.13 -7.54
CA LEU A 160 -1.64 24.93 -7.93
C LEU A 160 -1.56 23.85 -9.01
N ASP A 161 -0.76 24.09 -10.05
CA ASP A 161 -0.42 23.04 -11.02
C ASP A 161 0.42 21.96 -10.31
N THR A 162 -0.20 20.82 -10.03
CA THR A 162 0.30 19.82 -9.08
C THR A 162 0.61 18.49 -9.76
N LEU A 163 1.83 18.00 -9.55
CA LEU A 163 2.29 16.69 -10.01
C LEU A 163 2.70 15.80 -8.83
N VAL A 164 2.23 14.56 -8.81
CA VAL A 164 2.67 13.53 -7.87
C VAL A 164 3.46 12.47 -8.63
N ILE A 165 4.68 12.20 -8.17
CA ILE A 165 5.56 11.17 -8.71
C ILE A 165 5.61 10.00 -7.73
N ASP A 166 5.27 8.79 -8.17
CA ASP A 166 5.45 7.57 -7.37
C ASP A 166 6.08 6.45 -8.20
N LYS A 167 7.12 5.80 -7.69
CA LYS A 167 7.80 4.72 -8.40
C LYS A 167 7.09 3.38 -8.30
N ALA A 168 6.26 3.19 -7.26
CA ALA A 168 5.58 1.94 -6.96
C ALA A 168 4.27 2.22 -6.17
N PRO A 169 3.22 2.71 -6.85
CA PRO A 169 1.99 3.20 -6.23
C PRO A 169 1.27 2.20 -5.31
N THR A 170 1.51 0.90 -5.50
CA THR A 170 0.89 -0.19 -4.73
C THR A 170 1.79 -0.78 -3.64
N ALA A 171 3.04 -0.31 -3.51
CA ALA A 171 4.06 -0.92 -2.63
C ALA A 171 4.34 -0.12 -1.34
N GLY A 172 3.67 1.03 -1.13
CA GLY A 172 3.83 1.85 0.07
C GLY A 172 3.28 1.18 1.33
N THR A 173 3.77 1.59 2.52
CA THR A 173 3.41 0.99 3.82
C THR A 173 1.90 0.90 4.05
N LEU A 174 1.15 1.95 3.69
CA LEU A 174 -0.31 1.90 3.79
C LEU A 174 -0.90 0.92 2.77
N ALA A 175 -0.42 0.93 1.52
CA ALA A 175 -0.95 0.10 0.44
C ALA A 175 -0.85 -1.40 0.72
N THR A 176 0.15 -1.84 1.48
CA THR A 176 0.32 -3.26 1.86
C THR A 176 -0.46 -3.65 3.12
N THR A 177 -1.14 -2.69 3.77
CA THR A 177 -1.91 -2.95 4.99
C THR A 177 -3.27 -3.57 4.65
N HIS A 178 -3.60 -4.71 5.27
CA HIS A 178 -4.84 -5.45 4.97
C HIS A 178 -6.08 -4.80 5.57
N LYS A 179 -5.96 -4.14 6.72
CA LYS A 179 -7.12 -3.53 7.40
C LYS A 179 -6.72 -2.24 8.10
N ILE A 180 -7.50 -1.17 7.88
CA ILE A 180 -7.36 0.11 8.56
C ILE A 180 -8.51 0.31 9.53
N ALA A 181 -8.19 0.41 10.82
CA ALA A 181 -9.16 0.62 11.89
C ALA A 181 -8.98 1.96 12.64
N ASN A 182 -7.93 2.72 12.30
CA ASN A 182 -7.48 3.88 13.06
C ASN A 182 -7.40 5.19 12.24
N TYR A 183 -7.97 5.22 11.03
CA TYR A 183 -8.10 6.45 10.25
C TYR A 183 -9.50 7.07 10.47
N PRO A 184 -9.62 8.24 11.13
CA PRO A 184 -10.93 8.84 11.41
C PRO A 184 -11.76 9.07 10.14
N GLY A 185 -13.04 8.74 10.21
CA GLY A 185 -13.97 8.87 9.06
C GLY A 185 -14.02 7.62 8.17
N VAL A 186 -13.06 6.70 8.28
CA VAL A 186 -13.13 5.37 7.66
C VAL A 186 -13.91 4.44 8.58
N ARG A 187 -15.06 3.94 8.09
CA ARG A 187 -15.91 2.97 8.82
C ARG A 187 -15.87 1.64 8.08
N GLY A 188 -15.87 0.53 8.83
CA GLY A 188 -15.90 -0.82 8.24
C GLY A 188 -14.51 -1.39 7.96
N GLU A 189 -14.45 -2.44 7.13
CA GLU A 189 -13.21 -3.11 6.76
C GLU A 189 -12.68 -2.54 5.43
N LEU A 190 -11.91 -1.46 5.51
CA LEU A 190 -11.22 -0.88 4.37
C LEU A 190 -9.76 -1.33 4.39
N THR A 191 -9.26 -1.84 3.27
CA THR A 191 -7.82 -2.11 3.12
C THR A 191 -7.05 -0.79 3.04
N GLY A 192 -5.77 -0.82 3.36
CA GLY A 192 -4.92 0.37 3.22
C GLY A 192 -4.72 0.78 1.76
N LEU A 193 -4.75 -0.16 0.81
CA LEU A 193 -4.72 0.15 -0.62
C LEU A 193 -6.00 0.88 -1.08
N GLU A 194 -7.17 0.43 -0.65
CA GLU A 194 -8.44 1.10 -0.97
C GLU A 194 -8.44 2.52 -0.41
N LEU A 195 -8.08 2.69 0.87
CA LEU A 195 -7.97 4.03 1.47
C LEU A 195 -7.03 4.94 0.69
N LEU A 196 -5.86 4.42 0.31
CA LEU A 196 -4.88 5.20 -0.44
C LEU A 196 -5.42 5.61 -1.80
N LYS A 197 -6.08 4.70 -2.52
CA LYS A 197 -6.69 4.99 -3.82
C LYS A 197 -7.76 6.06 -3.70
N GLU A 198 -8.63 6.00 -2.70
CA GLU A 198 -9.63 7.05 -2.45
C GLU A 198 -8.98 8.43 -2.25
N MET A 199 -7.89 8.50 -1.48
CA MET A 199 -7.15 9.76 -1.30
C MET A 199 -6.55 10.28 -2.61
N GLN A 200 -6.01 9.38 -3.44
CA GLN A 200 -5.40 9.76 -4.71
C GLN A 200 -6.44 10.17 -5.75
N TRP A 201 -7.57 9.47 -5.83
CA TRP A 201 -8.71 9.84 -6.68
C TRP A 201 -9.28 11.19 -6.29
N GLN A 202 -9.43 11.46 -4.99
CA GLN A 202 -9.84 12.77 -4.52
C GLN A 202 -8.91 13.90 -5.03
N ALA A 203 -7.59 13.66 -5.07
CA ALA A 203 -6.65 14.64 -5.60
C ALA A 203 -6.76 14.79 -7.13
N LYS A 204 -6.93 13.66 -7.84
CA LYS A 204 -7.14 13.60 -9.30
C LYS A 204 -8.40 14.37 -9.71
N ASP A 205 -9.50 14.25 -8.96
CA ASP A 205 -10.75 14.99 -9.19
C ASP A 205 -10.58 16.52 -9.12
N PHE A 206 -9.59 17.00 -8.36
CA PHE A 206 -9.23 18.42 -8.30
C PHE A 206 -8.17 18.84 -9.34
N GLY A 207 -7.71 17.93 -10.20
CA GLY A 207 -6.77 18.21 -11.29
C GLY A 207 -5.32 17.82 -11.01
N THR A 208 -5.03 17.05 -9.96
CA THR A 208 -3.67 16.52 -9.76
C THR A 208 -3.27 15.60 -10.91
N THR A 209 -2.06 15.78 -11.43
CA THR A 209 -1.43 14.82 -12.34
C THR A 209 -0.62 13.81 -11.53
N PHE A 210 -0.82 12.51 -11.77
CA PHE A 210 -0.05 11.44 -11.14
C PHE A 210 0.77 10.71 -12.20
N VAL A 211 2.07 10.54 -11.97
CA VAL A 211 2.97 9.83 -12.87
C VAL A 211 3.71 8.71 -12.17
N GLN A 212 3.85 7.58 -12.86
CA GLN A 212 4.64 6.46 -12.36
C GLN A 212 6.06 6.52 -12.90
N THR A 213 6.98 7.07 -12.11
CA THR A 213 8.43 7.07 -12.43
C THR A 213 9.27 7.16 -11.15
N ASN A 214 10.58 6.96 -11.27
CA ASN A 214 11.53 7.02 -10.16
C ASN A 214 12.37 8.29 -10.21
N VAL A 215 12.40 9.05 -9.12
CA VAL A 215 13.33 10.19 -8.98
C VAL A 215 14.73 9.68 -8.67
N LEU A 216 15.67 9.94 -9.58
CA LEU A 216 17.07 9.51 -9.51
C LEU A 216 17.95 10.51 -8.76
N GLY A 217 17.58 11.79 -8.80
CA GLY A 217 18.30 12.87 -8.16
C GLY A 217 17.56 14.20 -8.25
N VAL A 218 18.06 15.19 -7.53
CA VAL A 218 17.48 16.54 -7.50
C VAL A 218 18.56 17.62 -7.57
N ASP A 219 18.18 18.79 -8.09
CA ASP A 219 18.96 20.02 -7.99
C ASP A 219 18.03 21.14 -7.50
N PHE A 220 18.35 21.66 -6.31
CA PHE A 220 17.60 22.72 -5.64
C PHE A 220 18.41 24.02 -5.49
N SER A 221 19.52 24.15 -6.21
CA SER A 221 20.44 25.29 -6.14
C SER A 221 19.80 26.59 -6.63
N ASP A 222 18.91 26.51 -7.62
CA ASP A 222 18.16 27.65 -8.13
C ASP A 222 17.01 28.00 -7.14
N PRO A 223 16.90 29.27 -6.70
CA PRO A 223 15.89 29.68 -5.73
C PRO A 223 14.46 29.63 -6.28
N ALA A 224 14.27 29.78 -7.60
CA ALA A 224 12.96 29.88 -8.25
C ALA A 224 12.47 28.55 -8.84
N VAL A 225 13.38 27.71 -9.35
CA VAL A 225 13.00 26.46 -10.03
C VAL A 225 13.83 25.27 -9.54
N LYS A 226 13.15 24.28 -8.96
CA LYS A 226 13.67 23.00 -8.52
C LYS A 226 13.64 22.01 -9.68
N LYS A 227 14.69 21.20 -9.83
CA LYS A 227 14.79 20.19 -10.89
C LYS A 227 14.83 18.79 -10.27
N LEU A 228 14.02 17.89 -10.82
CA LEU A 228 13.96 16.48 -10.45
C LEU A 228 14.38 15.65 -11.66
N GLN A 229 15.43 14.84 -11.50
CA GLN A 229 15.93 13.95 -12.54
C GLN A 229 15.17 12.62 -12.48
N VAL A 230 14.56 12.25 -13.59
CA VAL A 230 13.86 10.97 -13.80
C VAL A 230 14.46 10.27 -15.04
N PRO A 231 14.26 8.96 -15.24
CA PRO A 231 14.76 8.26 -16.42
C PRO A 231 14.37 8.91 -17.75
N GLU A 232 13.16 9.50 -17.81
CA GLU A 232 12.59 10.08 -19.01
C GLU A 232 13.09 11.51 -19.30
N GLY A 233 13.70 12.18 -18.32
CA GLY A 233 14.18 13.55 -18.47
C GLY A 233 14.23 14.34 -17.17
N THR A 234 13.99 15.65 -17.25
CA THR A 234 13.98 16.55 -16.09
C THR A 234 12.59 17.15 -15.89
N ILE A 235 12.03 16.94 -14.71
CA ILE A 235 10.80 17.60 -14.25
C ILE A 235 11.19 18.88 -13.50
N GLN A 236 10.44 19.97 -13.72
CA GLN A 236 10.69 21.27 -13.11
C GLN A 236 9.53 21.70 -12.20
N ALA A 237 9.86 22.31 -11.06
CA ALA A 237 8.88 22.72 -10.05
C ALA A 237 9.26 24.04 -9.37
N ARG A 238 8.29 24.87 -8.99
CA ARG A 238 8.55 26.03 -8.09
C ARG A 238 8.74 25.58 -6.65
N THR A 239 7.95 24.60 -6.23
CA THR A 239 8.02 24.02 -4.88
C THR A 239 7.98 22.49 -4.92
N VAL A 240 8.59 21.85 -3.93
CA VAL A 240 8.71 20.39 -3.85
C VAL A 240 8.34 19.89 -2.46
N PHE A 241 7.60 18.77 -2.39
CA PHE A 241 7.33 18.04 -1.15
C PHE A 241 7.88 16.63 -1.21
N ILE A 242 8.79 16.31 -0.29
CA ILE A 242 9.43 15.00 -0.16
C ILE A 242 8.58 14.12 0.79
N ALA A 243 7.77 13.24 0.20
CA ALA A 243 6.80 12.37 0.88
C ALA A 243 7.11 10.87 0.67
N VAL A 244 8.40 10.53 0.58
CA VAL A 244 8.88 9.19 0.18
C VAL A 244 8.72 8.11 1.25
N GLY A 245 8.17 8.46 2.41
CA GLY A 245 7.98 7.57 3.56
C GLY A 245 9.28 6.94 4.06
N ALA A 246 9.12 5.87 4.84
CA ALA A 246 10.21 5.01 5.28
C ALA A 246 9.77 3.55 5.24
N LYS A 247 10.73 2.65 5.01
CA LYS A 247 10.50 1.21 4.98
C LYS A 247 11.54 0.48 5.78
N ALA A 248 11.15 -0.65 6.37
CA ALA A 248 12.12 -1.55 6.95
C ALA A 248 13.05 -2.03 5.82
N PRO A 249 14.36 -2.13 6.08
CA PRO A 249 15.24 -2.90 5.20
C PRO A 249 14.63 -4.28 4.97
N SER A 250 14.65 -4.78 3.72
CA SER A 250 14.17 -6.13 3.44
C SER A 250 14.92 -7.11 4.33
N SER A 251 14.22 -7.79 5.22
CA SER A 251 14.81 -8.85 6.01
C SER A 251 14.95 -10.09 5.12
N SER A 252 15.97 -10.91 5.39
CA SER A 252 16.20 -12.18 4.69
C SER A 252 15.38 -13.33 5.27
N ILE A 253 14.36 -13.04 6.09
CA ILE A 253 13.53 -14.04 6.73
C ILE A 253 12.62 -14.70 5.69
N ILE A 254 12.72 -16.02 5.57
CA ILE A 254 11.90 -16.82 4.67
C ILE A 254 10.44 -16.73 5.13
N GLY A 255 9.51 -16.51 4.20
CA GLY A 255 8.07 -16.39 4.48
C GLY A 255 7.61 -15.01 4.95
N GLU A 256 8.52 -14.07 5.27
CA GLU A 256 8.15 -12.71 5.69
C GLU A 256 7.23 -12.03 4.67
N ASN A 257 7.69 -11.87 3.43
CA ASN A 257 6.93 -11.21 2.36
C ASN A 257 5.60 -11.91 2.04
N GLU A 258 5.54 -13.23 2.23
CA GLU A 258 4.32 -14.00 1.98
C GLU A 258 3.25 -13.66 3.02
N PHE A 259 3.61 -13.56 4.29
CA PHE A 259 2.65 -13.38 5.38
C PHE A 259 2.48 -11.93 5.85
N VAL A 260 3.05 -10.93 5.16
CA VAL A 260 2.82 -9.50 5.47
C VAL A 260 1.32 -9.20 5.49
N GLY A 261 0.87 -8.69 6.64
CA GLY A 261 -0.51 -8.40 7.02
C GLY A 261 -1.47 -9.60 7.04
N ARG A 262 -0.93 -10.81 6.95
CA ARG A 262 -1.58 -12.09 7.24
C ARG A 262 -0.94 -12.79 8.45
N GLY A 263 -0.54 -12.00 9.43
CA GLY A 263 0.15 -12.46 10.65
C GLY A 263 1.56 -11.92 10.81
N VAL A 264 2.20 -11.40 9.75
CA VAL A 264 3.43 -10.60 9.87
C VAL A 264 3.07 -9.12 9.90
N SER A 265 3.55 -8.39 10.91
CA SER A 265 3.30 -6.95 11.08
C SER A 265 4.59 -6.20 11.42
N TYR A 266 4.55 -4.89 11.17
CA TYR A 266 5.59 -3.93 11.53
C TYR A 266 5.01 -2.78 12.38
N CYS A 267 3.76 -2.89 12.85
CA CYS A 267 3.08 -1.84 13.63
C CYS A 267 2.15 -2.47 14.68
N SER A 268 2.59 -2.54 15.93
CA SER A 268 1.76 -3.11 16.99
C SER A 268 0.64 -2.17 17.37
N THR A 269 0.87 -0.86 17.37
CA THR A 269 -0.20 0.13 17.57
C THR A 269 -1.35 0.01 16.56
N CYS A 270 -1.07 -0.45 15.33
CA CYS A 270 -2.07 -0.67 14.30
C CYS A 270 -2.80 -2.01 14.49
N ASP A 271 -2.03 -3.08 14.72
CA ASP A 271 -2.53 -4.45 14.54
C ASP A 271 -2.78 -5.20 15.85
N ALA A 272 -2.31 -4.72 17.00
CA ALA A 272 -2.38 -5.45 18.28
C ALA A 272 -3.79 -5.92 18.65
N ALA A 273 -4.82 -5.12 18.34
CA ALA A 273 -6.21 -5.47 18.62
C ALA A 273 -6.66 -6.74 17.86
N PHE A 274 -6.09 -7.04 16.70
CA PHE A 274 -6.40 -8.25 15.94
C PHE A 274 -5.77 -9.52 16.55
N PHE A 275 -4.79 -9.35 17.44
CA PHE A 275 -4.12 -10.44 18.16
C PHE A 275 -4.62 -10.57 19.60
N GLN A 276 -5.84 -10.11 19.88
CA GLN A 276 -6.45 -10.29 21.20
C GLN A 276 -6.50 -11.77 21.58
N ASP A 277 -6.02 -12.08 22.80
CA ASP A 277 -5.93 -13.44 23.34
C ASP A 277 -5.05 -14.41 22.53
N ARG A 278 -4.16 -13.88 21.68
CA ARG A 278 -3.23 -14.65 20.85
C ARG A 278 -1.80 -14.71 21.41
N THR A 279 -1.01 -15.66 20.90
CA THR A 279 0.44 -15.73 21.17
C THR A 279 1.21 -15.12 20.02
N VAL A 280 2.03 -14.11 20.29
CA VAL A 280 2.80 -13.40 19.25
C VAL A 280 4.29 -13.38 19.54
N VAL A 281 5.08 -13.26 18.49
CA VAL A 281 6.53 -13.02 18.56
C VAL A 281 6.83 -11.57 18.19
N VAL A 282 7.69 -10.91 18.96
CA VAL A 282 8.27 -9.61 18.61
C VAL A 282 9.76 -9.82 18.39
N ALA A 283 10.28 -9.52 17.20
CA ALA A 283 11.69 -9.68 16.87
C ALA A 283 12.38 -8.33 16.74
N GLY A 284 13.27 -8.01 17.67
CA GLY A 284 14.01 -6.75 17.71
C GLY A 284 14.72 -6.55 19.04
N ASP A 285 15.81 -5.78 19.03
CA ASP A 285 16.62 -5.48 20.20
C ASP A 285 16.82 -3.97 20.43
N ASN A 286 15.91 -3.12 19.90
CA ASN A 286 15.95 -1.67 20.07
C ASN A 286 14.75 -1.15 20.89
N ASP A 287 14.78 0.13 21.27
CA ASP A 287 13.73 0.75 22.08
C ASP A 287 12.33 0.63 21.44
N GLU A 288 12.23 0.76 20.11
CA GLU A 288 10.97 0.60 19.36
C GLU A 288 10.38 -0.80 19.59
N ALA A 289 11.17 -1.86 19.37
CA ALA A 289 10.72 -3.24 19.54
C ALA A 289 10.20 -3.50 20.96
N LEU A 290 10.86 -2.95 21.97
CA LEU A 290 10.53 -3.17 23.38
C LEU A 290 9.28 -2.38 23.80
N GLN A 291 9.12 -1.14 23.32
CA GLN A 291 7.91 -0.35 23.51
C GLN A 291 6.70 -1.00 22.83
N GLU A 292 6.88 -1.48 21.60
CA GLU A 292 5.83 -2.16 20.83
C GLU A 292 5.46 -3.52 21.46
N ALA A 293 6.41 -4.25 22.07
CA ALA A 293 6.13 -5.44 22.87
C ALA A 293 5.31 -5.12 24.14
N GLU A 294 5.64 -4.03 24.83
CA GLU A 294 4.86 -3.55 25.97
C GLU A 294 3.42 -3.16 25.57
N ALA A 295 3.23 -2.60 24.38
CA ALA A 295 1.91 -2.33 23.83
C ALA A 295 1.13 -3.62 23.55
N LEU A 296 1.75 -4.61 22.91
CA LEU A 296 1.15 -5.93 22.62
C LEU A 296 0.74 -6.69 23.86
N ALA A 297 1.51 -6.58 24.94
CA ALA A 297 1.23 -7.24 26.22
C ALA A 297 -0.12 -6.84 26.84
N LYS A 298 -0.75 -5.75 26.37
CA LYS A 298 -2.09 -5.33 26.80
C LYS A 298 -3.22 -6.10 26.11
N PHE A 299 -2.95 -6.73 24.96
CA PHE A 299 -3.95 -7.39 24.11
C PHE A 299 -3.71 -8.90 24.00
N CYS A 300 -2.45 -9.31 23.89
CA CYS A 300 -2.06 -10.68 23.61
C CYS A 300 -2.05 -11.55 24.87
N ARG A 301 -2.39 -12.83 24.70
CA ARG A 301 -2.27 -13.85 25.76
C ARG A 301 -0.82 -14.07 26.16
N GLU A 302 0.09 -14.05 25.19
CA GLU A 302 1.53 -14.21 25.42
C GLU A 302 2.32 -13.43 24.35
N VAL A 303 3.36 -12.72 24.78
CA VAL A 303 4.31 -12.01 23.91
C VAL A 303 5.71 -12.57 24.13
N LYS A 304 6.26 -13.18 23.09
CA LYS A 304 7.63 -13.72 23.09
C LYS A 304 8.55 -12.73 22.39
N VAL A 305 9.45 -12.09 23.13
CA VAL A 305 10.38 -11.08 22.59
C VAL A 305 11.70 -11.75 22.25
N LEU A 306 12.07 -11.77 20.98
CA LEU A 306 13.31 -12.34 20.47
C LEU A 306 14.29 -11.21 20.19
N MET A 307 15.32 -11.12 21.04
CA MET A 307 16.42 -10.19 20.85
C MET A 307 17.56 -10.91 20.11
N PRO A 308 17.94 -10.47 18.89
CA PRO A 308 19.03 -11.09 18.14
C PRO A 308 20.40 -10.99 18.83
N THR A 309 20.56 -10.02 19.72
CA THR A 309 21.74 -9.83 20.56
C THR A 309 21.38 -9.92 22.05
N ALA A 310 22.39 -9.83 22.92
CA ALA A 310 22.17 -9.83 24.37
C ALA A 310 21.99 -8.42 24.96
N ILE A 311 22.11 -7.37 24.15
CA ILE A 311 22.18 -5.97 24.56
C ILE A 311 21.05 -5.21 23.87
N VAL A 312 20.39 -4.32 24.60
CA VAL A 312 19.40 -3.40 24.02
C VAL A 312 20.12 -2.26 23.31
N ARG A 313 19.68 -1.94 22.11
CA ARG A 313 20.08 -0.74 21.35
C ARG A 313 19.14 0.41 21.71
N GLY A 314 19.55 1.18 22.71
CA GLY A 314 18.80 2.33 23.21
C GLY A 314 18.83 2.39 24.74
N GLU A 315 17.86 3.09 25.31
CA GLU A 315 17.78 3.38 26.75
C GLU A 315 16.61 2.68 27.45
N TYR A 316 15.88 1.79 26.75
CA TYR A 316 14.73 1.11 27.34
C TYR A 316 15.11 0.20 28.51
N ASP A 317 14.38 0.33 29.61
CA ASP A 317 14.52 -0.48 30.81
C ASP A 317 13.83 -1.85 30.65
N LEU A 318 14.62 -2.91 30.47
CA LEU A 318 14.13 -4.28 30.32
C LEU A 318 13.32 -4.78 31.53
N GLU A 319 13.62 -4.31 32.74
CA GLU A 319 12.94 -4.79 33.95
C GLU A 319 11.43 -4.50 33.88
N ARG A 320 11.04 -3.38 33.24
CA ARG A 320 9.63 -3.04 33.00
C ARG A 320 8.89 -4.08 32.16
N LEU A 321 9.58 -4.66 31.19
CA LEU A 321 9.00 -5.64 30.28
C LEU A 321 9.04 -7.04 30.91
N GLU A 322 10.12 -7.37 31.62
CA GLU A 322 10.27 -8.62 32.38
C GLU A 322 9.25 -8.73 33.54
N ALA A 323 8.82 -7.60 34.11
CA ALA A 323 7.80 -7.56 35.16
C ALA A 323 6.39 -7.93 34.66
N LYS A 324 6.16 -8.03 33.34
CA LYS A 324 4.83 -8.38 32.80
C LYS A 324 4.64 -9.90 32.77
N PRO A 325 3.54 -10.43 33.34
CA PRO A 325 3.35 -11.88 33.51
C PRO A 325 3.15 -12.64 32.20
N ASN A 326 2.76 -11.96 31.12
CA ASN A 326 2.52 -12.53 29.80
C ASN A 326 3.63 -12.22 28.79
N VAL A 327 4.78 -11.73 29.24
CA VAL A 327 5.93 -11.44 28.38
C VAL A 327 7.09 -12.36 28.74
N THR A 328 7.77 -12.91 27.73
CA THR A 328 9.00 -13.68 27.91
C THR A 328 10.06 -13.18 26.94
N ILE A 329 11.25 -12.84 27.46
CA ILE A 329 12.36 -12.31 26.67
C ILE A 329 13.39 -13.41 26.41
N TYR A 330 13.72 -13.60 25.13
CA TYR A 330 14.68 -14.56 24.63
C TYR A 330 15.88 -13.82 24.01
N LYS A 331 17.01 -13.79 24.73
CA LYS A 331 18.24 -13.11 24.30
C LYS A 331 19.09 -14.03 23.42
N LYS A 332 19.66 -13.48 22.34
CA LYS A 332 20.39 -14.22 21.29
C LYS A 332 19.51 -15.17 20.48
N TYR A 333 18.22 -14.88 20.36
CA TYR A 333 17.27 -15.65 19.56
C TYR A 333 16.94 -14.91 18.28
N ARG A 334 16.73 -15.64 17.17
CA ARG A 334 16.47 -15.04 15.85
C ARG A 334 15.35 -15.76 15.14
N VAL A 335 14.48 -15.01 14.46
CA VAL A 335 13.53 -15.59 13.50
C VAL A 335 14.30 -16.04 12.26
N LYS A 336 14.05 -17.26 11.81
CA LYS A 336 14.67 -17.86 10.62
C LYS A 336 13.67 -17.97 9.47
N GLN A 337 12.46 -18.42 9.79
CA GLN A 337 11.40 -18.64 8.82
C GLN A 337 10.05 -18.47 9.48
N ILE A 338 9.09 -17.93 8.73
CA ILE A 338 7.70 -17.72 9.15
C ILE A 338 6.84 -18.62 8.27
N ASN A 339 6.02 -19.45 8.91
CA ASN A 339 5.21 -20.46 8.26
C ASN A 339 3.72 -20.23 8.55
N GLY A 340 2.89 -20.66 7.61
CA GLY A 340 1.45 -20.51 7.67
C GLY A 340 0.77 -21.13 6.46
N ASP A 341 -0.53 -21.34 6.56
CA ASP A 341 -1.36 -21.72 5.41
C ASP A 341 -1.99 -20.44 4.83
N HIS A 342 -3.06 -19.95 5.46
CA HIS A 342 -3.74 -18.71 5.09
C HIS A 342 -3.21 -17.49 5.86
N SER A 343 -2.76 -17.73 7.09
CA SER A 343 -2.12 -16.78 8.00
C SER A 343 -1.00 -17.48 8.75
N VAL A 344 -0.13 -16.70 9.40
CA VAL A 344 0.92 -17.24 10.28
C VAL A 344 0.32 -18.20 11.32
N ASN A 345 0.91 -19.38 11.46
CA ASN A 345 0.58 -20.34 12.50
C ASN A 345 1.82 -20.89 13.22
N GLU A 346 3.01 -20.62 12.66
CA GLU A 346 4.27 -21.18 13.11
C GLU A 346 5.44 -20.25 12.78
N VAL A 347 6.46 -20.25 13.64
CA VAL A 347 7.74 -19.62 13.37
C VAL A 347 8.89 -20.57 13.68
N VAL A 348 9.85 -20.64 12.77
CA VAL A 348 11.13 -21.30 13.00
C VAL A 348 12.08 -20.26 13.58
N ILE A 349 12.60 -20.55 14.77
CA ILE A 349 13.55 -19.70 15.48
C ILE A 349 14.88 -20.41 15.63
N GLN A 350 15.95 -19.65 15.71
CA GLN A 350 17.25 -20.12 16.15
C GLN A 350 17.49 -19.64 17.58
N ASP A 351 17.83 -20.55 18.48
CA ASP A 351 18.14 -20.26 19.87
C ASP A 351 19.59 -19.79 20.10
N ASP A 352 19.93 -19.52 21.36
CA ASP A 352 21.26 -19.06 21.78
C ASP A 352 22.38 -20.10 21.58
N LYS A 353 22.01 -21.37 21.37
CA LYS A 353 22.92 -22.49 21.06
C LYS A 353 22.98 -22.79 19.56
N ARG A 354 22.36 -21.95 18.72
CA ARG A 354 22.24 -22.10 17.26
C ARG A 354 21.44 -23.33 16.83
N GLN A 355 20.54 -23.82 17.69
CA GLN A 355 19.61 -24.88 17.35
C GLN A 355 18.31 -24.27 16.82
N GLU A 356 17.75 -24.90 15.80
CA GLU A 356 16.46 -24.48 15.25
C GLU A 356 15.32 -25.12 16.05
N GLN A 357 14.32 -24.33 16.38
CA GLN A 357 13.12 -24.75 17.07
C GLN A 357 11.89 -24.22 16.34
N VAL A 358 10.80 -24.95 16.47
CA VAL A 358 9.53 -24.62 15.82
C VAL A 358 8.52 -24.26 16.89
N TRP A 359 7.98 -23.04 16.83
CA TRP A 359 7.02 -22.54 17.81
C TRP A 359 5.68 -22.26 17.12
N SER A 360 4.59 -22.76 17.71
CA SER A 360 3.23 -22.38 17.29
C SER A 360 2.88 -21.00 17.83
N ILE A 361 2.51 -20.10 16.92
CA ILE A 361 2.23 -18.68 17.19
C ILE A 361 1.13 -18.19 16.25
N ASP A 362 0.49 -17.08 16.57
CA ASP A 362 -0.54 -16.48 15.72
C ASP A 362 -0.01 -15.29 14.89
N GLY A 363 1.12 -14.67 15.30
CA GLY A 363 1.69 -13.53 14.58
C GLY A 363 3.13 -13.18 14.95
N VAL A 364 3.80 -12.48 14.04
CA VAL A 364 5.19 -12.02 14.14
C VAL A 364 5.26 -10.52 13.88
N PHE A 365 5.81 -9.77 14.82
CA PHE A 365 6.07 -8.35 14.71
C PHE A 365 7.57 -8.11 14.54
N LEU A 366 7.99 -7.50 13.44
CA LEU A 366 9.40 -7.36 13.07
C LEU A 366 9.90 -5.93 13.23
N TYR A 367 10.87 -5.72 14.14
CA TYR A 367 11.50 -4.43 14.45
C TYR A 367 13.04 -4.55 14.46
N LEU A 368 13.60 -5.22 13.44
CA LEU A 368 15.01 -5.65 13.44
C LEU A 368 16.03 -4.56 13.11
N SER A 369 15.67 -3.57 12.29
CA SER A 369 16.62 -2.61 11.73
C SER A 369 16.15 -1.15 11.73
N GLY A 370 14.99 -0.88 12.36
CA GLY A 370 14.29 0.39 12.22
C GLY A 370 13.83 0.65 10.78
N LEU A 371 12.98 1.65 10.59
CA LEU A 371 12.59 2.11 9.26
C LEU A 371 13.70 3.02 8.69
N LYS A 372 13.98 2.90 7.38
CA LYS A 372 14.85 3.82 6.66
C LYS A 372 14.06 4.63 5.64
N PRO A 373 14.25 5.95 5.60
CA PRO A 373 13.56 6.81 4.65
C PRO A 373 14.10 6.62 3.22
N GLY A 374 13.23 6.81 2.22
CA GLY A 374 13.57 6.67 0.81
C GLY A 374 14.39 7.82 0.22
N THR A 375 15.35 8.39 0.97
CA THR A 375 15.96 9.71 0.73
C THR A 375 17.29 9.70 -0.02
N SER A 376 17.77 8.53 -0.49
CA SER A 376 19.10 8.39 -1.11
C SER A 376 19.33 9.30 -2.33
N PHE A 377 18.27 9.61 -3.08
CA PHE A 377 18.33 10.50 -4.25
C PHE A 377 18.62 11.97 -3.88
N LEU A 378 18.40 12.37 -2.62
CA LEU A 378 18.61 13.74 -2.15
C LEU A 378 20.08 14.09 -1.98
N LYS A 379 20.94 13.12 -1.63
CA LYS A 379 22.35 13.34 -1.28
C LYS A 379 22.46 14.51 -0.29
N ASP A 380 23.13 15.60 -0.68
CA ASP A 380 23.34 16.80 0.13
C ASP A 380 22.40 17.97 -0.25
N ALA A 381 21.39 17.75 -1.08
CA ALA A 381 20.48 18.79 -1.54
C ALA A 381 19.62 19.40 -0.42
N VAL A 382 19.39 18.64 0.65
CA VAL A 382 18.76 19.10 1.90
C VAL A 382 19.47 18.47 3.10
N ARG A 383 19.37 19.10 4.28
CA ARG A 383 19.95 18.54 5.51
C ARG A 383 19.21 17.27 5.94
N LEU A 384 19.96 16.18 6.11
CA LEU A 384 19.49 14.92 6.68
C LEU A 384 20.04 14.73 8.10
N ASP A 385 19.43 13.85 8.88
CA ASP A 385 20.03 13.32 10.10
C ASP A 385 20.94 12.11 9.80
N GLU A 386 21.59 11.58 10.84
CA GLU A 386 22.56 10.47 10.72
C GLU A 386 21.94 9.16 10.20
N GLU A 387 20.62 9.01 10.29
CA GLU A 387 19.89 7.85 9.78
C GLU A 387 19.23 8.12 8.41
N GLY A 388 19.43 9.31 7.85
CA GLY A 388 18.96 9.71 6.53
C GLY A 388 17.58 10.36 6.51
N TYR A 389 16.97 10.66 7.65
CA TYR A 389 15.69 11.37 7.71
C TYR A 389 15.86 12.84 7.38
N VAL A 390 14.90 13.42 6.65
CA VAL A 390 14.95 14.84 6.30
C VAL A 390 14.71 15.69 7.55
N ARG A 391 15.63 16.63 7.82
CA ARG A 391 15.44 17.61 8.90
C ARG A 391 14.51 18.71 8.43
N VAL A 392 13.48 18.96 9.23
CA VAL A 392 12.49 20.01 8.98
C VAL A 392 12.22 20.83 10.24
N ASP A 393 11.67 22.01 10.07
CA ASP A 393 11.10 22.80 11.17
C ASP A 393 9.63 22.44 11.45
N ASP A 394 9.00 23.15 12.39
CA ASP A 394 7.60 22.94 12.79
C ASP A 394 6.58 23.19 11.66
N GLN A 395 7.01 23.81 10.56
CA GLN A 395 6.20 24.06 9.36
C GLN A 395 6.57 23.13 8.20
N LEU A 396 7.33 22.07 8.49
CA LEU A 396 7.81 21.07 7.54
C LEU A 396 8.75 21.62 6.46
N ARG A 397 9.33 22.80 6.68
CA ARG A 397 10.31 23.39 5.75
C ARG A 397 11.66 22.70 5.95
N THR A 398 12.30 22.34 4.85
CA THR A 398 13.67 21.81 4.87
C THR A 398 14.69 22.95 4.97
N SER A 399 15.98 22.62 4.86
CA SER A 399 17.05 23.62 4.73
C SER A 399 17.01 24.45 3.45
N VAL A 400 16.14 24.13 2.48
CA VAL A 400 16.00 24.85 1.21
C VAL A 400 14.62 25.47 1.09
N ALA A 401 14.57 26.77 0.77
CA ALA A 401 13.32 27.48 0.56
C ALA A 401 12.52 26.88 -0.60
N GLY A 402 11.20 26.73 -0.40
CA GLY A 402 10.30 26.09 -1.36
C GLY A 402 10.37 24.56 -1.36
N VAL A 403 11.19 23.94 -0.50
CA VAL A 403 11.28 22.48 -0.36
C VAL A 403 10.82 22.05 1.02
N TYR A 404 9.85 21.14 1.06
CA TYR A 404 9.20 20.61 2.24
C TYR A 404 9.42 19.10 2.35
N ALA A 405 9.29 18.53 3.54
CA ALA A 405 9.31 17.08 3.74
C ALA A 405 8.39 16.66 4.89
N GLY A 406 7.72 15.51 4.75
CA GLY A 406 6.69 15.10 5.69
C GLY A 406 6.24 13.66 5.52
N GLY A 407 5.40 13.21 6.44
CA GLY A 407 5.16 11.79 6.67
C GLY A 407 6.43 11.11 7.18
N ASP A 408 6.59 9.83 6.86
CA ASP A 408 7.68 9.05 7.44
C ASP A 408 9.07 9.36 6.83
N SER A 409 9.20 10.31 5.89
CA SER A 409 10.50 10.78 5.37
C SER A 409 11.29 11.63 6.36
N ARG A 410 10.61 12.19 7.37
CA ARG A 410 11.21 12.92 8.50
C ARG A 410 11.16 12.06 9.76
N ARG A 411 12.00 12.40 10.74
CA ARG A 411 11.97 11.73 12.04
C ARG A 411 10.73 12.20 12.81
N THR A 412 9.90 11.24 13.19
CA THR A 412 8.74 11.42 14.07
C THR A 412 8.82 10.39 15.18
N ILE A 413 8.24 10.72 16.34
CA ILE A 413 8.07 9.77 17.44
C ILE A 413 6.98 8.75 17.08
N VAL A 414 6.02 9.14 16.24
CA VAL A 414 4.88 8.32 15.85
C VAL A 414 4.75 8.31 14.33
N LYS A 415 4.56 7.12 13.76
CA LYS A 415 4.41 6.90 12.31
C LYS A 415 3.03 6.32 12.03
N GLN A 416 2.11 7.18 11.58
CA GLN A 416 0.71 6.83 11.36
C GLN A 416 0.18 7.54 10.10
N ALA A 417 -0.76 6.91 9.41
CA ALA A 417 -1.35 7.44 8.18
C ALA A 417 -2.03 8.80 8.38
N VAL A 418 -2.71 9.00 9.51
CA VAL A 418 -3.37 10.28 9.85
C VAL A 418 -2.36 11.40 10.08
N ILE A 419 -1.23 11.11 10.72
CA ILE A 419 -0.14 12.08 10.94
C ILE A 419 0.51 12.43 9.61
N SER A 420 0.79 11.42 8.78
CA SER A 420 1.33 11.62 7.43
C SER A 420 0.40 12.49 6.58
N ALA A 421 -0.91 12.24 6.61
CA ALA A 421 -1.88 13.04 5.90
C ALA A 421 -1.93 14.50 6.40
N ALA A 422 -1.81 14.72 7.72
CA ALA A 422 -1.72 16.06 8.28
C ALA A 422 -0.47 16.81 7.78
N ASP A 423 0.68 16.13 7.73
CA ASP A 423 1.90 16.71 7.17
C ASP A 423 1.74 17.15 5.71
N GLY A 424 1.02 16.35 4.91
CA GLY A 424 0.71 16.70 3.53
C GLY A 424 -0.05 18.01 3.39
N CYS A 425 -1.08 18.20 4.21
CA CYS A 425 -1.85 19.45 4.28
C CYS A 425 -0.95 20.65 4.64
N ILE A 426 -0.14 20.51 5.71
CA ILE A 426 0.78 21.57 6.15
C ILE A 426 1.75 21.97 5.03
N ALA A 427 2.33 20.99 4.34
CA ALA A 427 3.27 21.22 3.25
C ALA A 427 2.61 21.93 2.05
N ALA A 428 1.43 21.50 1.63
CA ALA A 428 0.70 22.12 0.52
C ALA A 428 0.34 23.59 0.81
N LEU A 429 -0.15 23.88 2.01
CA LEU A 429 -0.42 25.26 2.44
C LEU A 429 0.86 26.09 2.59
N GLY A 430 1.98 25.45 2.93
CA GLY A 430 3.31 26.07 2.91
C GLY A 430 3.72 26.47 1.50
N ALA A 431 3.60 25.55 0.54
CA ALA A 431 3.94 25.74 -0.86
C ALA A 431 3.10 26.85 -1.51
N GLU A 432 1.77 26.84 -1.29
CA GLU A 432 0.86 27.90 -1.78
C GLU A 432 1.33 29.30 -1.32
N ARG A 433 1.69 29.42 -0.03
CA ARG A 433 2.20 30.69 0.53
C ARG A 433 3.52 31.10 -0.09
N HIS A 434 4.43 30.14 -0.31
CA HIS A 434 5.72 30.39 -0.92
C HIS A 434 5.56 30.94 -2.35
N ILE A 435 4.68 30.33 -3.14
CA ILE A 435 4.40 30.73 -4.53
C ILE A 435 3.75 32.12 -4.61
N HIS A 436 2.81 32.42 -3.70
CA HIS A 436 2.11 33.71 -3.69
C HIS A 436 2.80 34.81 -2.87
N HIS A 437 4.03 34.58 -2.39
CA HIS A 437 4.82 35.54 -1.61
C HIS A 437 4.05 36.13 -0.40
N ARG A 438 3.19 35.34 0.27
CA ARG A 438 2.44 35.79 1.44
C ARG A 438 3.34 35.78 2.68
N GLU A 439 3.88 36.94 3.06
CA GLU A 439 4.84 37.08 4.17
C GLU A 439 4.23 36.91 5.57
N ASN A 440 2.92 37.09 5.75
CA ASN A 440 2.28 37.08 7.07
C ASN A 440 1.32 35.91 7.27
N ILE A 441 1.62 35.06 8.26
CA ILE A 441 0.66 34.11 8.82
C ILE A 441 -0.28 34.90 9.74
N ARG A 442 -1.53 35.11 9.32
CA ARG A 442 -2.59 35.31 10.31
C ARG A 442 -2.95 33.93 10.82
N ALA A 443 -2.65 33.67 12.09
CA ALA A 443 -3.20 32.50 12.73
C ALA A 443 -4.72 32.52 12.56
N GLN A 444 -5.35 31.37 12.33
CA GLN A 444 -6.81 31.31 12.21
C GLN A 444 -7.54 31.72 13.50
N TYR A 445 -6.80 31.85 14.61
CA TYR A 445 -7.29 32.35 15.90
C TYR A 445 -6.98 33.84 16.15
N ALA A 446 -6.40 34.56 15.18
CA ALA A 446 -6.03 35.97 15.30
C ALA A 446 -7.08 36.93 14.72
#